data_AF-A0A7C2TYS5-F1
#
_entry.id   AF-A0A7C2TYS5-F1
#
_cell.length_a   1.000
_cell.length_b   1.000
_cell.length_c   1.000
_cell.angle_alpha   90.00
_cell.angle_beta   90.00
_cell.angle_gamma   90.00
#
_symmetry.space_group_name_H-M   'P 1'
#
loop_
_entity.id
_entity.type
_entity.pdbx_description
1 polymer ?
#
loop_
_entity_poly.entity_id
_entity_poly.type
_entity_poly.pdbx_seq_one_letter_code
_entity_poly.pdbx_strand_id
1 'polypeptide(L)' 'MKRGDLIRPTDEIGERATIQLYADGRLSFGKAAQLAGMPLLNFWLLLNERGIPVFDYTEDDYAADLATVRRFLAID' A
#
# COMPACT_ATOMS: atom_id res chain seq x y z
N MET A 1 -24.57 13.80 10.20
CA MET A 1 -23.34 14.08 9.42
C MET A 1 -22.16 14.11 10.39
N LYS A 2 -21.17 13.20 10.26
CA LYS A 2 -20.05 13.10 11.23
C LYS A 2 -18.80 13.79 10.66
N ARG A 3 -17.91 14.25 11.56
CA ARG A 3 -16.64 14.95 11.26
C ARG A 3 -15.64 14.21 10.34
N GLY A 4 -16.00 13.07 9.76
CA GLY A 4 -15.19 12.29 8.81
C GLY A 4 -15.69 12.31 7.36
N ASP A 5 -16.81 12.98 7.07
CA ASP A 5 -17.41 13.04 5.73
C ASP A 5 -16.79 14.14 4.83
N LEU A 6 -15.83 14.90 5.36
CA LEU A 6 -15.16 15.99 4.66
C LEU A 6 -13.88 15.47 4.01
N ILE A 7 -13.82 15.63 2.69
CA ILE A 7 -12.69 15.34 1.78
C ILE A 7 -12.65 13.88 1.31
N ARG A 8 -13.53 13.59 0.36
CA ARG A 8 -13.15 12.79 -0.81
C ARG A 8 -12.59 13.79 -1.82
N PRO A 9 -11.30 13.78 -2.16
CA PRO A 9 -10.89 14.33 -3.43
C PRO A 9 -11.47 13.42 -4.50
N THR A 10 -12.62 13.82 -5.03
CA THR A 10 -13.26 13.15 -6.17
C THR A 10 -12.66 13.60 -7.49
N ASP A 11 -11.61 14.43 -7.45
CA ASP A 11 -10.91 14.95 -8.61
C ASP A 11 -9.50 14.34 -8.76
N GLU A 12 -8.97 14.43 -9.97
CA GLU A 12 -7.65 13.90 -10.32
C GLU A 12 -6.53 14.50 -9.46
N ILE A 13 -6.70 15.72 -8.95
CA ILE A 13 -5.70 16.42 -8.15
C ILE A 13 -5.52 15.72 -6.82
N GLY A 14 -6.60 15.47 -6.08
CA GLY A 14 -6.45 14.88 -4.76
C GLY A 14 -6.24 13.36 -4.79
N GLU A 15 -6.61 12.66 -5.85
CA GLU A 15 -6.11 11.30 -6.10
C GLU A 15 -4.57 11.31 -6.20
N ARG A 16 -4.02 12.16 -7.06
CA ARG A 16 -2.56 12.30 -7.23
C ARG A 16 -1.87 12.71 -5.93
N ALA A 17 -2.42 13.67 -5.19
CA ALA A 17 -1.87 14.10 -3.91
C ALA A 17 -1.87 12.96 -2.87
N THR A 18 -2.95 12.17 -2.82
CA THR A 18 -3.06 11.03 -1.89
C THR A 18 -2.03 9.95 -2.22
N ILE A 19 -1.82 9.66 -3.51
CA ILE A 19 -0.84 8.68 -3.96
C ILE A 19 0.58 9.15 -3.67
N GLN A 20 0.89 10.43 -3.90
CA GLN A 20 2.20 10.97 -3.55
C GLN A 20 2.46 10.91 -2.04
N LEU A 21 1.48 11.30 -1.23
CA LEU A 21 1.60 11.21 0.22
C LEU A 21 1.74 9.77 0.72
N TYR A 22 1.14 8.80 0.04
CA TYR A 22 1.38 7.38 0.31
C TYR A 22 2.81 6.97 -0.05
N ALA A 23 3.27 7.30 -1.26
CA ALA A 23 4.62 6.98 -1.74
C ALA A 23 5.73 7.61 -0.86
N ASP A 24 5.49 8.79 -0.32
CA ASP A 24 6.39 9.48 0.61
C ASP A 24 6.35 8.88 2.04
N GLY A 25 5.58 7.81 2.28
CA GLY A 25 5.40 7.19 3.59
C GLY A 25 4.60 8.05 4.58
N ARG A 26 3.94 9.12 4.12
CA ARG A 26 3.15 10.04 4.97
C ARG A 26 1.77 9.50 5.32
N LEU A 27 1.25 8.56 4.52
CA LEU A 27 -0.03 7.92 4.72
C LEU A 27 0.14 6.40 4.82
N SER A 28 -0.62 5.78 5.71
CA SER A 28 -0.81 4.33 5.65
C SER A 28 -1.64 3.95 4.43
N PHE A 29 -1.46 2.72 3.94
CA PHE A 29 -2.19 2.18 2.80
C PHE A 29 -3.72 2.35 2.96
N GLY A 30 -4.27 1.97 4.12
CA GLY A 30 -5.70 2.10 4.40
C GLY A 30 -6.19 3.55 4.42
N LYS A 31 -5.37 4.48 4.95
CA LYS A 31 -5.73 5.90 4.95
C LYS A 31 -5.68 6.51 3.56
N ALA A 32 -4.69 6.13 2.76
CA ALA A 32 -4.58 6.56 1.37
C ALA A 32 -5.74 6.04 0.52
N ALA A 33 -6.10 4.76 0.63
CA ALA A 33 -7.28 4.22 -0.06
C ALA A 33 -8.58 4.94 0.33
N GLN A 34 -8.76 5.20 1.64
CA GLN A 34 -9.91 5.96 2.14
C GLN A 34 -9.96 7.38 1.54
N LEU A 35 -8.83 8.08 1.53
CA LEU A 35 -8.73 9.43 0.98
C LEU A 35 -8.91 9.43 -0.54
N ALA A 36 -8.39 8.46 -1.27
CA ALA A 36 -8.62 8.32 -2.71
C ALA A 36 -10.09 7.94 -3.06
N GLY A 37 -10.92 7.64 -2.05
CA GLY A 37 -12.31 7.23 -2.27
C GLY A 37 -12.43 5.84 -2.91
N MET A 38 -11.42 4.99 -2.76
CA MET A 38 -11.32 3.69 -3.43
C MET A 38 -11.43 2.54 -2.41
N PRO A 39 -12.05 1.41 -2.79
CA PRO A 39 -11.85 0.14 -2.08
C PRO A 39 -10.36 -0.23 -2.03
N LEU A 40 -9.93 -0.91 -0.96
CA LEU A 40 -8.52 -1.28 -0.76
C LEU A 40 -7.93 -2.03 -1.97
N LEU A 41 -8.67 -2.96 -2.56
CA LEU A 41 -8.23 -3.72 -3.74
C LEU A 41 -7.98 -2.81 -4.95
N ASN A 42 -8.87 -1.84 -5.20
CA ASN A 42 -8.73 -0.92 -6.35
C ASN A 42 -7.54 0.01 -6.15
N PHE A 43 -7.32 0.46 -4.90
CA PHE A 43 -6.15 1.27 -4.60
C PHE A 43 -4.84 0.47 -4.76
N TRP A 44 -4.83 -0.80 -4.35
CA TRP A 44 -3.69 -1.71 -4.58
C TRP A 44 -3.37 -1.87 -6.08
N LEU A 45 -4.39 -2.14 -6.90
CA LEU A 45 -4.23 -2.28 -8.35
C LEU A 45 -3.68 -1.00 -8.99
N LEU A 46 -4.19 0.17 -8.58
CA LEU A 46 -3.74 1.46 -9.07
C LEU A 46 -2.26 1.72 -8.75
N LEU A 47 -1.81 1.42 -7.54
CA LEU A 47 -0.41 1.56 -7.15
C LEU A 47 0.47 0.61 -7.96
N ASN A 48 0.03 -0.63 -8.20
CA ASN A 48 0.74 -1.60 -9.01
C ASN A 48 0.88 -1.15 -10.47
N GLU A 49 -0.19 -0.64 -11.08
CA GLU A 49 -0.17 -0.06 -12.44
C GLU A 49 0.81 1.13 -12.55
N ARG A 50 1.00 1.88 -11.45
CA ARG A 50 1.93 3.02 -11.39
C ARG A 50 3.34 2.66 -10.92
N GLY A 51 3.62 1.37 -10.68
CA GLY A 51 4.93 0.91 -10.20
C GLY A 51 5.28 1.40 -8.79
N ILE A 52 4.28 1.74 -7.97
CA ILE A 52 4.49 2.17 -6.58
C ILE A 52 4.42 0.92 -5.70
N PRO A 53 5.52 0.52 -5.04
CA PRO A 53 5.54 -0.67 -4.21
C PRO A 53 4.62 -0.50 -3.00
N VAL A 54 3.76 -1.50 -2.76
CA VAL A 54 2.87 -1.51 -1.58
C VAL A 54 3.54 -2.12 -0.36
N PHE A 55 4.52 -2.99 -0.61
CA PHE A 55 5.31 -3.68 0.38
C PHE A 55 6.78 -3.49 0.03
N ASP A 56 7.57 -3.08 1.02
CA ASP A 56 9.03 -3.01 0.90
C ASP A 56 9.58 -4.36 1.36
N TYR A 57 9.92 -5.21 0.40
CA TYR A 57 10.44 -6.55 0.69
C TYR A 57 11.95 -6.44 0.96
N THR A 58 12.32 -6.64 2.22
CA THR A 58 13.69 -6.42 2.68
C THR A 58 14.55 -7.69 2.58
N GLU A 59 15.87 -7.54 2.74
CA GLU A 59 16.78 -8.68 2.88
C GLU A 59 16.47 -9.53 4.12
N ASP A 60 15.99 -8.90 5.19
CA ASP A 60 15.58 -9.60 6.42
C ASP A 60 14.32 -10.44 6.18
N ASP A 61 13.35 -9.90 5.42
CA ASP A 61 12.15 -10.65 5.00
C ASP A 61 12.57 -11.87 4.15
N TYR A 62 13.47 -11.66 3.19
CA TYR A 62 14.03 -12.74 2.39
C TYR A 62 14.71 -13.82 3.25
N ALA A 63 15.54 -13.42 4.21
CA ALA A 63 16.23 -14.33 5.10
C ALA A 63 15.27 -15.13 5.97
N ALA A 64 14.21 -14.50 6.49
CA ALA A 64 13.17 -15.14 7.28
C ALA A 64 12.37 -16.17 6.45
N ASP A 65 12.02 -15.82 5.21
CA ASP A 65 11.35 -16.73 4.28
C ASP A 65 12.25 -17.92 3.93
N LEU A 66 13.53 -17.68 3.63
CA LEU A 66 14.48 -18.75 3.32
C LEU A 66 14.70 -19.69 4.51
N ALA A 67 14.78 -19.15 5.73
CA ALA A 67 14.87 -19.96 6.95
C ALA A 67 13.62 -20.84 7.13
N THR A 68 12.44 -20.30 6.82
CA THR A 68 11.18 -21.04 6.84
C THR A 68 11.19 -22.18 5.81
N VAL A 69 11.58 -21.89 4.57
CA VAL A 69 11.69 -22.91 3.50
C VAL A 69 12.63 -24.04 3.91
N ARG A 70 13.84 -23.72 4.41
CA ARG A 70 14.80 -24.72 4.89
C ARG A 70 14.23 -25.59 6.01
N ARG A 71 13.57 -24.96 6.97
CA ARG A 71 12.95 -25.67 8.12
C ARG A 71 11.88 -26.66 7.68
N PHE A 72 11.04 -26.29 6.71
CA PHE A 72 9.87 -27.11 6.34
C PHE A 72 10.12 -28.07 5.19
N LEU A 73 11.09 -27.79 4.31
CA LEU A 73 11.40 -28.65 3.17
C LEU A 73 12.62 -29.55 3.39
N ALA A 74 13.32 -29.45 4.53
CA ALA A 74 14.49 -30.28 4.86
C ALA A 74 15.52 -30.35 3.71
N ILE A 75 15.78 -29.20 3.08
CA ILE A 75 16.81 -29.06 2.06
C ILE A 75 18.01 -28.42 2.77
N ASP A 76 19.03 -29.24 3.04
CA ASP A 76 20.34 -28.81 3.56
C ASP A 76 21.09 -27.95 2.53
#